data_AF-A0A520BB73-F1
#
_entry.id   AF-A0A520BB73-F1
#
_cell.length_a   1.000
_cell.length_b   1.000
_cell.length_c   1.000
_cell.angle_alpha   90.00
_cell.angle_beta   90.00
_cell.angle_gamma   90.00
#
_symmetry.space_group_name_H-M   'P 1'
#
loop_
_entity.id
_entity.type
_entity.pdbx_description
1 polymer ?
#
loop_
_entity_poly.entity_id
_entity_poly.type
_entity_poly.pdbx_seq_one_letter_code
_entity_poly.pdbx_strand_id
1 'polypeptide(L)'
;MFKRINWSAIFTGFAWLISLAGLVVLLSFINVKKQTVKCTNVKILIPGADNFIEREEVDQILREDQGVLIGRSLEKINIHQIEKKLQANPYIGFAKVYVDMDGVLHIEIK
;
A
#
# COMPACT_ATOMS: atom_id res chain seq x y z
N MET A 1 -51.66 -28.31 6.99
CA MET A 1 -50.52 -29.25 7.05
C MET A 1 -49.22 -28.46 6.99
N PHE A 2 -48.71 -27.96 8.11
CA PHE A 2 -47.41 -27.28 8.12
C PHE A 2 -46.29 -28.30 8.37
N LYS A 3 -45.40 -28.39 7.38
CA LYS A 3 -44.29 -29.35 7.27
C LYS A 3 -43.39 -29.32 8.50
N ARG A 4 -42.82 -30.48 8.83
CA ARG A 4 -41.72 -30.67 9.79
C ARG A 4 -40.49 -29.91 9.33
N ILE A 5 -40.42 -28.63 9.68
CA ILE A 5 -39.26 -27.79 9.41
C ILE A 5 -38.23 -28.10 10.50
N ASN A 6 -37.05 -28.59 10.11
CA ASN A 6 -35.92 -28.78 11.01
C ASN A 6 -35.36 -27.41 11.45
N TRP A 7 -35.99 -26.83 12.46
CA TRP A 7 -35.65 -25.52 13.03
C TRP A 7 -34.18 -25.41 13.48
N SER A 8 -33.55 -26.51 13.92
CA SER A 8 -32.13 -26.52 14.28
C SER A 8 -31.21 -26.33 13.07
N ALA A 9 -31.54 -26.91 11.92
CA ALA A 9 -30.77 -26.75 10.69
C ALA A 9 -30.88 -25.33 10.12
N ILE A 10 -32.06 -24.70 10.27
CA ILE A 10 -32.28 -23.31 9.87
C ILE A 10 -31.47 -22.36 10.75
N PHE A 11 -31.47 -22.56 12.08
CA PHE A 11 -30.67 -21.75 12.99
C PHE A 11 -29.17 -21.86 12.70
N THR A 12 -28.67 -23.07 12.45
CA THR A 12 -27.27 -23.27 12.07
C THR A 12 -26.95 -22.61 10.72
N GLY A 13 -27.83 -22.72 9.72
CA GLY A 13 -27.65 -22.05 8.43
C GLY A 13 -27.63 -20.52 8.55
N PHE A 14 -28.50 -19.96 9.39
CA PHE A 14 -28.56 -18.52 9.63
C PHE A 14 -27.32 -18.01 10.39
N ALA A 15 -26.84 -18.77 11.37
CA ALA A 15 -25.60 -18.48 12.09
C ALA A 15 -24.38 -18.49 11.16
N TRP A 16 -24.31 -19.47 10.24
CA TRP A 16 -23.28 -19.50 9.20
C TRP A 16 -23.36 -18.30 8.27
N LEU A 17 -24.56 -17.92 7.82
CA LEU A 17 -24.75 -16.77 6.94
C LEU A 17 -24.30 -15.45 7.60
N ILE A 18 -24.65 -15.24 8.87
CA ILE A 18 -24.25 -14.07 9.65
C ILE A 18 -22.72 -14.03 9.83
N SER A 19 -22.11 -15.16 10.16
CA SER A 19 -20.65 -15.26 10.34
C SER A 19 -19.91 -14.88 9.05
N LEU A 20 -20.39 -15.39 7.92
CA LEU A 20 -19.80 -15.12 6.60
C LEU A 20 -20.00 -13.65 6.18
N ALA A 21 -21.19 -13.10 6.43
CA ALA A 21 -21.47 -11.68 6.18
C ALA A 21 -20.60 -10.76 7.06
N GLY A 22 -20.41 -11.11 8.34
CA GLY A 22 -19.53 -10.38 9.25
C GLY A 22 -18.08 -10.31 8.76
N LEU A 23 -17.55 -11.43 8.26
CA LEU A 23 -16.22 -11.48 7.65
C LEU A 23 -16.11 -10.55 6.43
N VAL A 24 -17.11 -10.56 5.53
CA VAL A 24 -17.11 -9.71 4.34
C VAL A 24 -17.12 -8.23 4.71
N VAL A 25 -17.89 -7.82 5.72
CA VAL A 25 -17.95 -6.42 6.18
C VAL A 25 -16.60 -5.98 6.75
N LEU A 26 -15.97 -6.79 7.60
CA LEU A 26 -14.64 -6.48 8.16
C LEU A 26 -13.59 -6.33 7.05
N LEU A 27 -13.58 -7.23 6.07
CA LEU A 27 -12.67 -7.16 4.93
C LEU A 27 -12.94 -5.94 4.03
N SER A 28 -14.21 -5.55 3.86
CA SER A 28 -14.59 -4.36 3.08
C SER A 28 -14.06 -3.07 3.72
N PHE A 29 -14.16 -2.94 5.05
CA PHE A 29 -13.61 -1.79 5.77
C PHE A 29 -12.10 -1.61 5.61
N ILE A 30 -11.35 -2.72 5.50
CA ILE A 30 -9.90 -2.69 5.27
C ILE A 30 -9.57 -2.06 3.92
N ASN A 31 -10.32 -2.38 2.87
CA ASN A 31 -10.11 -1.81 1.53
C ASN A 31 -10.47 -0.33 1.46
N VAL A 32 -11.57 0.10 2.08
CA VAL A 32 -12.01 1.51 2.06
C VAL A 32 -11.00 2.43 2.75
N LYS A 33 -10.43 1.99 3.88
CA LYS A 33 -9.37 2.73 4.59
C LYS A 33 -8.09 2.87 3.77
N LYS A 34 -7.74 1.88 2.94
CA LYS A 34 -6.55 1.94 2.07
C LYS A 34 -6.74 2.86 0.86
N GLN A 35 -7.95 2.88 0.28
CA GLN A 35 -8.26 3.67 -0.92
C GLN A 35 -8.14 5.19 -0.75
N THR A 36 -8.37 5.67 0.47
CA THR A 36 -8.48 7.10 0.77
C THR A 36 -7.18 7.75 1.23
N VAL A 37 -6.13 6.97 1.50
CA VAL A 37 -4.85 7.54 1.94
C VAL A 37 -4.11 8.11 0.73
N LYS A 38 -3.86 9.42 0.79
CA LYS A 38 -3.04 10.13 -0.20
C LYS A 38 -1.59 10.16 0.30
N CYS A 39 -0.66 10.28 -0.65
CA CYS A 39 0.73 10.56 -0.33
C CYS A 39 0.85 11.97 0.25
N THR A 40 1.14 12.06 1.53
CA THR A 40 1.25 13.33 2.25
C THR A 40 2.67 13.90 2.15
N ASN A 41 3.69 13.03 2.12
CA ASN A 41 5.09 13.44 2.12
C ASN A 41 6.00 12.35 1.55
N VAL A 42 7.20 12.72 1.09
CA VAL A 42 8.25 11.81 0.61
C VAL A 42 9.53 12.04 1.42
N LYS A 43 10.01 11.00 2.10
CA LYS A 43 11.25 11.01 2.88
C LYS A 43 12.28 10.10 2.23
N ILE A 44 13.34 10.71 1.70
CA ILE A 44 14.51 10.02 1.15
C ILE A 44 15.60 9.98 2.22
N LEU A 45 16.06 8.77 2.52
CA LEU A 45 17.14 8.46 3.46
C LEU A 45 18.28 7.80 2.69
N ILE A 46 19.44 8.45 2.68
CA ILE A 46 20.66 7.96 2.04
C ILE A 46 21.72 7.87 3.17
N PRO A 47 21.91 6.68 3.77
CA PRO A 47 22.84 6.45 4.86
C PRO A 47 24.26 6.32 4.32
N GLY A 48 25.13 7.28 4.66
CA GLY A 48 26.54 7.27 4.27
C GLY A 48 27.09 8.69 4.22
N ALA A 49 28.39 8.88 4.49
CA ALA A 49 29.05 10.16 4.35
C ALA A 49 29.56 10.41 2.92
N ASP A 50 29.87 9.33 2.18
CA ASP A 50 30.33 9.34 0.79
C ASP A 50 29.28 8.71 -0.14
N ASN A 51 28.13 9.37 -0.29
CA ASN A 51 27.10 8.89 -1.20
C ASN A 51 27.38 9.40 -2.62
N PHE A 52 27.38 8.50 -3.60
CA PHE A 52 27.54 8.84 -5.02
C PHE A 52 26.27 9.41 -5.67
N ILE A 53 25.16 9.45 -4.92
CA ILE A 53 23.87 9.97 -5.38
C ILE A 53 23.30 10.93 -4.36
N GLU A 54 22.81 12.06 -4.86
CA GLU A 54 22.19 13.11 -4.05
C GLU A 54 20.66 12.96 -4.00
N ARG A 55 20.03 13.56 -3.00
CA ARG A 55 18.56 13.52 -2.84
C ARG A 55 17.85 14.10 -4.05
N GLU A 56 18.41 15.15 -4.63
CA GLU A 56 17.89 15.88 -5.79
C GLU A 56 17.84 14.98 -7.03
N GLU A 57 18.85 14.12 -7.21
CA GLU A 57 18.91 13.18 -8.33
C GLU A 57 17.88 12.06 -8.18
N VAL A 58 17.68 11.56 -6.95
CA VAL A 58 16.60 10.63 -6.62
C VAL A 58 15.24 11.27 -6.89
N ASP A 59 15.03 12.51 -6.45
CA ASP A 59 13.80 13.27 -6.71
C ASP A 59 13.54 13.47 -8.20
N GLN A 60 14.60 13.68 -9.00
CA GLN A 60 14.48 13.79 -10.46
C GLN A 60 14.04 12.46 -11.09
N ILE A 61 14.67 11.34 -10.72
CA ILE A 61 14.29 10.00 -11.21
C ILE A 61 12.81 9.70 -10.89
N LEU A 62 12.36 10.04 -9.68
CA LEU A 62 10.97 9.85 -9.26
C LEU A 62 10.00 10.72 -10.08
N ARG A 63 10.36 11.98 -10.32
CA ARG A 63 9.56 12.91 -11.14
C ARG A 63 9.47 12.45 -12.58
N GLU A 64 10.55 11.90 -13.15
CA GLU A 64 10.56 11.38 -14.52
C GLU A 64 9.72 10.10 -14.67
N ASP A 65 9.71 9.21 -13.67
CA ASP A 65 8.96 7.95 -13.76
C ASP A 65 7.47 8.09 -13.39
N GLN A 66 7.16 8.74 -12.26
CA GLN A 66 5.81 8.76 -11.68
C GLN A 66 5.18 10.17 -11.63
N GLY A 67 5.94 11.21 -11.96
CA GLY A 67 5.50 12.60 -11.80
C GLY A 67 5.48 13.04 -10.33
N VAL A 68 4.56 13.97 -10.01
CA VAL A 68 4.41 14.46 -8.63
C VAL A 68 3.70 13.40 -7.78
N LEU A 69 4.45 12.82 -6.83
CA LEU A 69 3.95 11.78 -5.92
C LEU A 69 3.06 12.36 -4.82
N ILE A 70 3.38 13.56 -4.32
CA ILE A 70 2.63 14.22 -3.24
C ILE A 70 1.22 14.59 -3.71
N GLY A 71 0.21 14.24 -2.92
CA GLY A 71 -1.21 14.44 -3.22
C GLY A 71 -1.86 13.34 -4.07
N ARG A 72 -1.07 12.40 -4.61
CA ARG A 72 -1.58 11.23 -5.35
C ARG A 72 -2.10 10.17 -4.39
N SER A 73 -3.13 9.42 -4.81
CA SER A 73 -3.60 8.26 -4.04
C SER A 73 -2.50 7.19 -4.00
N LEU A 74 -2.22 6.65 -2.81
CA LEU A 74 -1.18 5.63 -2.62
C LEU A 74 -1.42 4.37 -3.45
N GLU A 75 -2.68 3.99 -3.68
CA GLU A 75 -3.01 2.85 -4.55
C GLU A 75 -2.59 3.05 -6.00
N LYS A 76 -2.48 4.31 -6.44
CA LYS A 76 -2.02 4.65 -7.79
C LYS A 76 -0.50 4.80 -7.87
N ILE A 77 0.21 4.77 -6.73
CA ILE A 77 1.66 4.82 -6.68
C ILE A 77 2.19 3.39 -6.68
N ASN A 78 2.91 3.02 -7.73
CA ASN A 78 3.49 1.70 -7.83
C ASN A 78 4.88 1.68 -7.17
N ILE A 79 4.92 1.37 -5.87
CA ILE A 79 6.17 1.29 -5.10
C ILE A 79 7.19 0.31 -5.71
N HIS A 80 6.72 -0.80 -6.30
CA HIS A 80 7.59 -1.80 -6.93
C HIS A 80 8.23 -1.27 -8.22
N GLN A 81 7.49 -0.48 -8.99
CA GLN A 81 8.04 0.20 -10.15
C GLN A 81 9.10 1.21 -9.75
N ILE A 82 8.84 2.00 -8.69
CA ILE A 82 9.80 2.97 -8.16
C ILE A 82 11.08 2.27 -7.72
N GLU A 83 10.99 1.18 -6.96
CA GLU A 83 12.17 0.39 -6.53
C GLU A 83 13.00 -0.07 -7.72
N LYS A 84 12.34 -0.68 -8.72
CA LYS A 84 13.02 -1.13 -9.95
C LYS A 84 13.68 0.00 -10.71
N LYS A 85 13.02 1.16 -10.80
CA LYS A 85 13.53 2.31 -11.52
C LYS A 85 14.75 2.90 -10.82
N LEU A 86 14.73 2.98 -9.49
CA LEU A 86 15.87 3.39 -8.69
C LEU A 86 17.02 2.39 -8.83
N GLN A 87 16.77 1.09 -8.68
CA GLN A 87 17.80 0.04 -8.83
C GLN A 87 18.35 -0.09 -10.27
N ALA A 88 17.65 0.44 -11.27
CA ALA A 88 18.16 0.51 -12.63
C ALA A 88 19.28 1.55 -12.79
N ASN A 89 19.42 2.48 -11.84
CA ASN A 89 20.52 3.43 -11.81
C ASN A 89 21.79 2.71 -11.27
N PRO A 90 22.91 2.72 -12.02
CA PRO A 90 24.17 2.09 -11.58
C PRO A 90 24.76 2.68 -10.29
N TYR A 91 24.34 3.87 -9.88
CA TYR A 91 24.75 4.49 -8.62
C TYR A 91 23.93 4.04 -7.40
N ILE A 92 22.87 3.25 -7.60
CA ILE A 92 22.00 2.73 -6.53
C ILE A 92 22.19 1.22 -6.44
N GLY A 93 22.94 0.76 -5.43
CA GLY A 93 23.16 -0.67 -5.20
C GLY A 93 21.89 -1.36 -4.69
N PHE A 94 21.16 -0.70 -3.78
CA PHE A 94 19.91 -1.18 -3.24
C PHE A 94 18.95 -0.03 -2.94
N ALA A 95 17.68 -0.21 -3.29
CA ALA A 95 16.61 0.72 -2.94
C ALA A 95 15.45 -0.04 -2.32
N LYS A 96 14.93 0.47 -1.20
CA LYS A 96 13.74 -0.02 -0.50
C LYS A 96 12.73 1.11 -0.39
N VAL A 97 11.51 0.86 -0.84
CA VAL A 97 10.43 1.85 -0.86
C VAL A 97 9.21 1.28 -0.16
N TYR A 98 8.70 2.02 0.83
CA TYR A 98 7.49 1.64 1.56
C TYR A 98 6.70 2.87 1.98
N VAL A 99 5.44 2.68 2.32
CA VAL A 99 4.56 3.76 2.76
C VAL A 99 4.11 3.50 4.19
N ASP A 100 4.15 4.55 5.01
CA ASP A 100 3.64 4.54 6.38
C ASP A 100 2.12 4.77 6.44
N MET A 101 1.49 4.46 7.58
CA MET A 101 0.05 4.65 7.81
C MET A 101 -0.38 6.12 7.69
N ASP A 102 0.55 7.06 7.93
CA ASP A 102 0.34 8.51 7.76
C ASP A 102 0.39 8.96 6.28
N GLY A 103 0.62 8.03 5.36
CA GLY A 103 0.74 8.30 3.93
C GLY A 103 2.07 8.95 3.55
N VAL A 104 3.12 8.72 4.35
CA VAL A 104 4.48 9.16 4.02
C VAL A 104 5.19 8.05 3.24
N LEU A 105 5.70 8.38 2.06
CA LEU A 105 6.53 7.47 1.26
C LEU A 105 7.98 7.55 1.75
N HIS A 106 8.52 6.43 2.20
CA HIS A 106 9.88 6.27 2.64
C HIS A 106 10.70 5.60 1.55
N ILE A 107 11.85 6.18 1.23
CA ILE A 107 12.81 5.67 0.25
C ILE A 107 14.16 5.55 0.97
N GLU A 108 14.62 4.33 1.16
CA GLU A 108 15.91 4.01 1.75
C GLU A 108 16.83 3.48 0.65
N ILE A 109 17.95 4.15 0.44
CA ILE A 109 18.98 3.74 -0.53
C ILE A 109 20.18 3.17 0.25
N LYS A 110 20.88 2.18 -0.30
CA LYS A 110 22.15 1.65 0.23
C LYS A 110 23.13 1.34 -0.90
#